data_AF-A0A531A5J3-F1
#
_entry.id   AF-A0A531A5J3-F1
#
_cell.length_a   1.000
_cell.length_b   1.000
_cell.length_c   1.000
_cell.angle_alpha   90.00
_cell.angle_beta   90.00
_cell.angle_gamma   90.00
#
_symmetry.space_group_name_H-M   'P 1'
#
loop_
_entity.id
_entity.type
_entity.pdbx_description
1 polymer ?
#
loop_
_entity_poly.entity_id
_entity_poly.type
_entity_poly.pdbx_seq_one_letter_code
_entity_poly.pdbx_strand_id
1 'polypeptide(L)'
;YFVERRFKIDDAVGAVAVHGYGGFLGVVVAGFMLWGQPSSPYEGFAHINPLGNFAGAVLMFVLGFVPTFVVCKILNSMNLLRVPKKVELEGVDFALNHAFEASVRELGTAEKAMIK
;
A
#
# COMPACT_ATOMS: atom_id res chain seq x y z
N TYR A 1 2.62 12.92 7.55
CA TYR A 1 1.40 12.42 8.21
C TYR A 1 0.24 13.40 8.12
N PHE A 2 -0.23 13.74 6.92
CA PHE A 2 -1.43 14.58 6.77
C PHE A 2 -2.70 13.73 6.93
N VAL A 3 -2.75 12.60 6.22
CA VAL A 3 -3.90 11.69 6.17
C VAL A 3 -4.25 11.15 7.55
N GLU A 4 -3.25 10.64 8.24
CA GLU A 4 -3.33 9.99 9.54
C GLU A 4 -3.73 10.99 10.63
N ARG A 5 -3.15 12.21 10.60
CA ARG A 5 -3.43 13.23 11.61
C ARG A 5 -4.79 13.91 11.41
N ARG A 6 -5.16 14.21 10.16
CA ARG A 6 -6.34 15.01 9.80
C ARG A 6 -7.61 14.18 9.65
N PHE A 7 -7.51 12.99 9.06
CA PHE A 7 -8.66 12.13 8.78
C PHE A 7 -8.71 10.88 9.67
N LYS A 8 -7.70 10.65 10.51
CA LYS A 8 -7.63 9.51 11.43
C LYS A 8 -7.72 8.16 10.71
N ILE A 9 -7.14 8.10 9.51
CA ILE A 9 -6.98 6.87 8.75
C ILE A 9 -5.60 6.30 9.10
N ASP A 10 -5.58 5.07 9.62
CA ASP A 10 -4.35 4.38 10.01
C ASP A 10 -3.70 3.73 8.78
N ASP A 11 -2.90 4.52 8.06
CA ASP A 11 -2.10 4.09 6.93
C ASP A 11 -0.68 3.75 7.40
N ALA A 12 -0.48 2.51 7.82
CA ALA A 12 0.72 2.05 8.52
C ALA A 12 2.04 2.33 7.77
N VAL A 13 2.01 2.38 6.43
CA VAL A 13 3.21 2.58 5.58
C VAL A 13 3.14 3.88 4.77
N GLY A 14 2.07 4.67 4.90
CA GLY A 14 1.86 5.89 4.12
C GLY A 14 1.57 5.62 2.64
N ALA A 15 0.95 4.48 2.31
CA ALA A 15 0.65 4.08 0.94
C ALA A 15 -0.23 5.10 0.20
N VAL A 16 -1.21 5.70 0.88
CA VAL A 16 -2.09 6.73 0.33
C VAL A 16 -1.29 8.00 0.00
N ALA A 17 -0.36 8.38 0.87
CA ALA A 17 0.44 9.57 0.67
C ALA A 17 1.44 9.40 -0.49
N VAL A 18 2.16 8.28 -0.52
CA VAL A 18 3.22 8.03 -1.52
C VAL A 18 2.63 7.64 -2.86
N HIS A 19 1.81 6.58 -2.90
CA HIS A 19 1.31 6.04 -4.17
C HIS A 19 0.04 6.75 -4.64
N GLY A 20 -0.87 7.08 -3.71
CA GLY A 20 -2.10 7.79 -4.04
C GLY A 20 -1.85 9.23 -4.51
N TYR A 21 -1.39 10.10 -3.62
CA TYR A 21 -1.14 11.50 -3.99
C TYR A 21 0.05 11.66 -4.94
N GLY A 22 1.14 10.92 -4.73
CA GLY A 22 2.31 10.99 -5.61
C GLY A 22 1.99 10.53 -7.03
N GLY A 23 1.24 9.42 -7.18
CA GLY A 23 0.79 8.93 -8.48
C GLY A 23 -0.15 9.92 -9.17
N PHE A 24 -1.15 10.43 -8.46
CA PHE A 24 -2.09 11.41 -9.01
C PHE A 24 -1.37 12.68 -9.48
N LEU A 25 -0.52 13.26 -8.63
CA LEU A 25 0.23 14.46 -8.97
C LEU A 25 1.18 14.23 -10.14
N GLY A 26 1.85 13.07 -10.19
CA GLY A 26 2.76 12.71 -11.28
C GLY A 26 2.06 12.68 -12.64
N VAL A 27 0.87 12.06 -12.72
CA VAL A 27 0.09 12.02 -13.97
C VAL A 27 -0.37 13.42 -14.39
N VAL A 28 -0.84 14.24 -13.44
CA VAL A 28 -1.27 15.61 -13.70
C VAL A 28 -0.11 16.46 -14.22
N VAL A 29 1.05 16.42 -13.54
CA VAL A 29 2.25 17.15 -13.95
C VAL A 29 2.74 16.71 -15.33
N ALA A 30 2.72 15.40 -15.62
CA ALA A 30 3.07 14.89 -16.94
C ALA A 30 2.19 15.47 -18.07
N GLY A 31 0.91 15.75 -17.77
CA GLY A 31 0.00 16.39 -18.72
C GLY A 31 0.47 17.79 -19.17
N PHE A 32 1.15 18.53 -18.29
CA PHE A 32 1.73 19.83 -18.61
C PHE A 32 3.14 19.70 -19.19
N MET A 33 3.99 18.86 -18.59
CA MET A 33 5.39 18.74 -19.01
C MET A 33 5.55 18.11 -20.39
N LEU A 34 4.66 17.20 -20.76
CA LEU A 34 4.71 16.47 -22.04
C LEU A 34 3.60 16.91 -22.99
N TRP A 35 3.04 18.11 -22.81
CA TRP A 35 1.95 18.61 -23.63
C TRP A 35 2.30 18.56 -25.12
N GLY A 36 1.46 17.89 -25.90
CA GLY A 36 1.54 17.82 -27.35
C GLY A 36 2.40 16.66 -27.83
N GLN A 37 3.11 15.97 -26.92
CA GLN A 37 3.83 14.76 -27.27
C GLN A 37 2.85 13.62 -27.60
N PRO A 38 3.22 12.72 -28.51
CA PRO A 38 2.46 11.50 -28.76
C PRO A 38 2.30 10.69 -27.47
N SER A 39 1.08 10.26 -27.16
CA SER A 39 0.82 9.37 -26.01
C SER A 39 1.13 7.90 -26.33
N SER A 40 1.29 7.58 -27.61
CA SER A 40 1.51 6.24 -28.15
C SER A 40 2.41 6.34 -29.39
N PRO A 41 3.25 5.32 -29.67
CA PRO A 41 3.99 5.24 -30.93
C PRO A 41 3.07 4.92 -32.14
N TYR A 42 1.82 4.54 -31.89
CA TYR A 42 0.84 4.21 -32.92
C TYR A 42 -0.04 5.42 -33.27
N GLU A 43 -0.46 5.51 -34.53
CA GLU A 43 -1.37 6.57 -34.99
C GLU A 43 -2.80 6.41 -34.45
N GLY A 44 -3.54 7.53 -34.40
CA GLY A 44 -4.94 7.57 -33.96
C GLY A 44 -5.15 7.78 -32.45
N PHE A 45 -4.09 7.81 -31.65
CA PHE A 45 -4.16 8.11 -30.22
C PHE A 45 -4.14 9.61 -29.94
N ALA A 46 -4.87 10.05 -28.91
CA ALA A 46 -4.89 11.44 -28.50
C ALA A 46 -3.50 11.88 -27.98
N HIS A 47 -3.04 13.06 -28.37
CA HIS A 47 -1.82 13.63 -27.82
C HIS A 47 -1.97 13.97 -26.33
N ILE A 48 -0.85 13.91 -25.60
CA ILE A 48 -0.82 14.29 -24.19
C ILE A 48 -1.24 15.75 -24.03
N ASN A 49 -2.15 16.00 -23.09
CA ASN A 49 -2.57 17.34 -22.73
C ASN A 49 -3.06 17.34 -21.26
N PRO A 50 -3.07 18.49 -20.57
CA PRO A 50 -3.42 18.53 -19.15
C PRO A 50 -4.83 18.05 -18.84
N LEU A 51 -5.79 18.36 -19.71
CA LEU A 51 -7.18 17.94 -19.49
C LEU A 51 -7.31 16.42 -19.58
N GLY A 52 -6.70 15.82 -20.60
CA GLY A 52 -6.69 14.36 -20.81
C GLY A 52 -5.99 13.64 -19.66
N ASN A 53 -4.81 14.10 -19.24
CA ASN A 53 -4.07 13.51 -18.12
C ASN A 53 -4.79 13.70 -16.77
N PHE A 54 -5.37 14.87 -16.51
CA PHE A 54 -6.16 15.11 -15.30
C PHE A 54 -7.40 14.20 -15.26
N ALA A 55 -8.15 14.12 -16.36
CA ALA A 55 -9.28 13.21 -16.48
C ALA A 55 -8.85 11.74 -16.29
N GLY A 56 -7.71 11.35 -16.88
CA GLY A 56 -7.11 10.03 -16.68
C GLY A 56 -6.76 9.75 -15.21
N ALA A 57 -6.14 10.70 -14.52
CA ALA A 57 -5.79 10.57 -13.11
C ALA A 57 -7.06 10.41 -12.22
N VAL A 58 -8.11 11.17 -12.52
CA VAL A 58 -9.42 11.04 -11.83
C VAL A 58 -10.06 9.68 -12.11
N LEU A 59 -10.05 9.22 -13.37
CA LEU A 59 -10.59 7.91 -13.74
C LEU A 59 -9.84 6.77 -13.04
N MET A 60 -8.52 6.81 -13.01
CA MET A 60 -7.70 5.83 -12.29
C MET A 60 -8.00 5.83 -10.79
N PHE A 61 -8.17 7.01 -10.19
CA PHE A 61 -8.55 7.12 -8.78
C PHE A 61 -9.94 6.50 -8.53
N VAL A 62 -10.95 6.88 -9.32
CA VAL A 62 -12.33 6.40 -9.13
C VAL A 62 -12.43 4.90 -9.37
N LEU A 63 -11.87 4.41 -10.48
CA LEU A 63 -11.88 2.98 -10.82
C LEU A 63 -10.96 2.15 -9.94
N GLY A 64 -9.93 2.73 -9.32
CA GLY A 64 -9.12 2.05 -8.32
C GLY A 64 -9.80 1.99 -6.96
N PHE A 65 -10.35 3.12 -6.49
CA PHE A 65 -10.88 3.26 -5.14
C PHE A 65 -12.28 2.64 -4.97
N VAL A 66 -13.23 2.97 -5.86
CA VAL A 66 -14.64 2.59 -5.69
C VAL A 66 -14.85 1.07 -5.68
N PRO A 67 -14.40 0.29 -6.68
CA PRO A 67 -14.62 -1.15 -6.66
C PRO A 67 -13.85 -1.82 -5.53
N THR A 68 -12.62 -1.39 -5.24
CA THR A 68 -11.83 -1.91 -4.10
C THR A 68 -12.54 -1.66 -2.78
N PHE A 69 -13.09 -0.46 -2.58
CA PHE A 69 -13.85 -0.12 -1.38
C PHE A 69 -15.09 -1.00 -1.23
N VAL A 70 -15.83 -1.24 -2.32
CA VAL A 70 -17.00 -2.13 -2.32
C VAL A 70 -16.59 -3.56 -1.94
N VAL A 71 -15.55 -4.11 -2.56
CA VAL A 71 -15.04 -5.45 -2.25
C VAL A 71 -14.57 -5.54 -0.80
N CYS A 72 -13.78 -4.58 -0.33
CA CYS A 72 -13.34 -4.53 1.07
C CYS A 72 -14.53 -4.47 2.04
N LYS A 73 -15.60 -3.74 1.71
CA LYS A 73 -16.80 -3.68 2.55
C LYS A 73 -17.52 -5.02 2.63
N ILE A 74 -17.59 -5.77 1.53
CA ILE A 74 -18.13 -7.14 1.49
C ILE A 74 -17.27 -8.09 2.32
N LEU A 75 -15.95 -8.07 2.15
CA LEU A 75 -15.05 -8.93 2.92
C LEU A 75 -15.08 -8.58 4.41
N ASN A 76 -15.25 -7.30 4.75
CA ASN A 76 -15.39 -6.86 6.13
C ASN A 76 -16.70 -7.36 6.76
N SER A 77 -17.82 -7.39 6.02
CA SER A 77 -19.08 -7.93 6.55
C SER A 77 -19.00 -9.44 6.81
N MET A 78 -18.06 -10.13 6.17
CA MET A 78 -17.74 -11.54 6.40
C MET A 78 -16.68 -11.75 7.50
N ASN A 79 -16.19 -10.68 8.15
CA ASN A 79 -15.10 -10.71 9.13
C ASN A 79 -13.78 -11.32 8.59
N LEU A 80 -13.47 -11.12 7.30
CA LEU A 80 -12.29 -11.69 6.65
C LEU A 80 -11.05 -10.78 6.61
N LEU A 81 -11.18 -9.49 6.92
CA LEU A 81 -10.09 -8.52 6.75
C LEU A 81 -9.21 -8.31 7.98
N ARG A 82 -9.73 -8.53 9.20
CA ARG A 82 -9.01 -8.26 10.45
C ARG A 82 -8.84 -9.53 11.25
N VAL A 83 -7.63 -9.73 11.78
CA VAL A 83 -7.34 -10.84 12.70
C VAL A 83 -8.10 -10.67 14.03
N PRO A 84 -8.37 -11.75 14.78
CA PRO A 84 -8.98 -11.65 16.10
C PRO A 84 -8.15 -10.77 17.04
N LYS A 85 -8.83 -10.00 17.91
CA LYS A 85 -8.18 -9.04 18.82
C LYS A 85 -7.05 -9.63 19.67
N LYS A 86 -7.18 -10.90 20.09
CA LYS A 86 -6.12 -11.60 20.82
C LYS A 86 -4.85 -11.74 19.99
N VAL A 87 -4.98 -12.17 18.74
CA VAL A 87 -3.86 -12.32 17.79
C VAL A 87 -3.26 -10.95 17.45
N GLU A 88 -4.10 -9.92 17.31
CA GLU A 88 -3.61 -8.56 17.06
C GLU A 88 -2.72 -8.03 18.21
N LEU A 89 -3.08 -8.33 19.46
CA LEU A 89 -2.33 -7.92 20.65
C LEU A 89 -1.06 -8.75 20.88
N GLU A 90 -1.11 -10.07 20.61
CA GLU A 90 0.03 -10.97 20.75
C GLU A 90 1.04 -10.82 19.60
N GLY A 91 0.59 -10.32 18.45
CA GLY A 91 1.34 -10.23 17.21
C GLY A 91 1.06 -11.43 16.30
N VAL A 92 0.89 -11.16 15.00
CA VAL A 92 0.57 -12.20 14.00
C VAL A 92 1.66 -13.27 13.91
N ASP A 93 2.91 -12.90 14.19
CA ASP A 93 4.08 -13.78 14.14
C ASP A 93 4.46 -14.37 15.51
N PHE A 94 3.60 -14.26 16.53
CA PHE A 94 3.91 -14.65 17.91
C PHE A 94 4.54 -16.05 18.02
N ALA A 95 3.91 -17.07 17.42
CA ALA A 95 4.40 -18.44 17.49
C ALA A 95 5.77 -18.62 16.81
N LEU A 96 6.00 -17.90 15.71
CA LEU A 96 7.22 -18.01 14.92
C LEU A 96 8.39 -17.32 15.63
N ASN A 97 8.15 -16.14 16.22
CA ASN A 97 9.11 -15.44 17.05
C ASN A 97 9.50 -16.26 18.29
N HIS A 98 8.52 -16.88 18.95
CA HIS A 98 8.78 -17.69 20.14
C HIS A 98 9.63 -18.94 19.83
N ALA A 99 9.39 -19.58 18.69
CA ALA A 99 10.20 -20.71 18.23
C ALA A 99 11.62 -20.28 17.84
N PHE A 100 11.76 -19.12 17.17
CA PHE A 100 13.06 -18.55 16.82
C PHE A 100 13.87 -18.16 18.06
N GLU A 101 13.27 -17.51 19.05
CA GLU A 101 13.93 -17.17 20.31
C GLU A 101 14.37 -18.41 21.09
N ALA A 102 13.55 -19.47 21.08
CA ALA A 102 13.91 -20.74 21.70
C ALA A 102 15.15 -21.37 21.04
N SER A 103 15.23 -21.37 19.70
CA SER A 103 16.38 -21.94 18.97
C SER A 103 17.66 -21.12 19.15
N VAL A 104 17.55 -19.79 19.16
CA VAL A 104 18.68 -18.89 19.48
C VAL A 104 19.19 -19.16 20.90
N ARG A 105 18.28 -19.35 21.86
CA ARG A 105 18.64 -19.66 23.25
C ARG A 105 19.34 -21.01 23.36
N GLU A 106 18.84 -22.02 22.67
CA GLU A 106 19.44 -23.37 22.63
C GLU A 106 20.87 -23.32 22.07
N LEU A 107 21.08 -22.69 20.91
CA LEU A 107 22.40 -22.52 20.31
C LEU A 107 23.35 -21.76 21.24
N GLY A 108 22.90 -20.64 21.82
CA GLY A 108 23.72 -19.86 22.76
C GLY A 108 24.07 -20.63 24.03
N THR A 109 23.22 -21.55 24.49
CA THR A 109 23.58 -22.46 25.60
C THR A 109 24.58 -23.53 25.17
N ALA A 110 24.44 -24.08 23.96
CA ALA A 110 25.36 -25.06 23.41
C ALA A 110 26.76 -24.46 23.19
N GLU A 111 26.86 -23.27 22.58
CA GLU A 111 28.13 -22.56 22.38
C GLU A 111 28.84 -22.27 23.71
N LYS A 112 28.11 -21.77 24.72
CA LYS A 112 28.68 -21.54 26.06
C LYS A 112 29.17 -22.83 26.72
N ALA A 113 28.51 -23.96 26.45
CA ALA A 113 28.94 -25.26 26.94
C ALA A 113 30.19 -25.77 26.20
N MET A 114 30.41 -25.38 24.93
CA MET A 114 31.61 -25.74 24.15
C MET A 114 32.85 -24.91 24.48
N ILE A 115 32.67 -23.67 25.01
CA ILE A 115 33.78 -22.75 25.35
C ILE A 115 34.31 -23.00 26.78
N LYS A 116 33.60 -23.78 27.61
CA LYS A 116 34.06 -24.26 28.92
C LYS A 116 34.82 -25.57 28.81
#